data_AF-A0A7R8URM2-F1
#
_entry.id   AF-A0A7R8URM2-F1
#
_cell.length_a   1.000
_cell.length_b   1.000
_cell.length_c   1.000
_cell.angle_alpha   90.00
_cell.angle_beta   90.00
_cell.angle_gamma   90.00
#
_symmetry.space_group_name_H-M   'P 1'
#
loop_
_entity.id
_entity.type
_entity.pdbx_description
1 polymer ?
#
loop_
_entity_poly.entity_id
_entity_poly.type
_entity_poly.pdbx_seq_one_letter_code
_entity_poly.pdbx_strand_id
1 'polypeptide(L)'
;MRKVNSNRALEVLWVSMRILGLDPPEKHKVIYQVYSLCLNSTITFYYPISMIVNMFLLDTKKEVVSNLTLTISMFVCAMKTLNNYLKRKELRKIRDYLAKLDVDVKFAADEEYLEYIVKVSFRYFVFYAAAFGLVIATCELPVMFAHERRLLYPAWFPWDWKNSTRIYYIIHSYQLIGIVIQIYQNLLNDTIPGILMWLLKGHLHVLKSRIERVGYDKSLSAEENYTELVACIKSHKICLA
;
A
#
# COMPACT_ATOMS: atom_id res chain seq x y z
N MET A 1 -18.02 14.98 -23.28
CA MET A 1 -17.97 14.53 -21.87
C MET A 1 -16.71 13.70 -21.70
N ARG A 2 -15.95 13.91 -20.61
CA ARG A 2 -14.72 13.17 -20.35
C ARG A 2 -15.12 11.86 -19.66
N LYS A 3 -14.95 10.71 -20.33
CA LYS A 3 -15.22 9.40 -19.73
C LYS A 3 -14.45 9.26 -18.41
N VAL A 4 -15.16 8.82 -17.36
CA VAL A 4 -14.57 8.54 -16.05
C VAL A 4 -13.46 7.50 -16.17
N ASN A 5 -12.40 7.66 -15.38
CA ASN A 5 -11.32 6.67 -15.29
C ASN A 5 -10.97 6.44 -13.82
N SER A 6 -11.63 5.45 -13.22
CA SER A 6 -11.47 5.11 -11.82
C SER A 6 -10.09 4.51 -11.51
N ASN A 7 -9.37 4.01 -12.51
CA ASN A 7 -8.00 3.51 -12.35
C ASN A 7 -7.00 4.58 -11.90
N ARG A 8 -7.31 5.87 -12.07
CA ARG A 8 -6.48 6.97 -11.56
C ARG A 8 -6.23 6.88 -10.05
N ALA A 9 -7.18 6.33 -9.29
CA ALA A 9 -7.01 6.10 -7.86
C ALA A 9 -5.91 5.08 -7.55
N LEU A 10 -5.63 4.13 -8.46
CA LEU A 10 -4.60 3.11 -8.28
C LEU A 10 -3.19 3.59 -8.68
N GLU A 11 -3.06 4.68 -9.43
CA GLU A 11 -1.76 5.18 -9.92
C GLU A 11 -0.78 5.42 -8.77
N VAL A 12 -1.25 6.03 -7.68
CA VAL A 12 -0.42 6.28 -6.49
C VAL A 12 0.09 4.99 -5.86
N LEU A 13 -0.71 3.92 -5.87
CA LEU A 13 -0.31 2.61 -5.37
C LEU A 13 0.75 1.98 -6.28
N TRP A 14 0.58 2.06 -7.60
CA TRP A 14 1.56 1.52 -8.55
C TRP A 14 2.90 2.24 -8.51
N VAL A 15 2.88 3.57 -8.39
CA VAL A 15 4.10 4.37 -8.19
C VAL A 15 4.80 3.94 -6.90
N SER A 16 4.04 3.78 -5.81
CA SER A 16 4.58 3.34 -4.52
C SER A 16 5.15 1.92 -4.59
N MET A 17 4.46 0.98 -5.24
CA MET A 17 4.95 -0.38 -5.49
C MET A 17 6.24 -0.38 -6.30
N ARG A 18 6.39 0.52 -7.27
CA ARG A 18 7.62 0.63 -8.08
C ARG A 18 8.79 1.17 -7.27
N ILE A 19 8.55 2.19 -6.44
CA ILE A 19 9.59 2.72 -5.53
C ILE A 19 10.07 1.61 -4.58
N LEU A 20 9.15 0.80 -4.05
CA LEU A 20 9.44 -0.30 -3.11
C LEU A 20 10.00 -1.58 -3.77
N GLY A 21 10.29 -1.55 -5.07
CA GLY A 21 10.86 -2.71 -5.76
C GLY A 21 9.84 -3.80 -6.10
N LEU A 22 8.54 -3.59 -5.92
CA LEU A 22 7.50 -4.62 -6.05
C LEU A 22 6.94 -4.74 -7.48
N ASP A 23 6.94 -3.66 -8.26
CA ASP A 23 6.41 -3.62 -9.63
C ASP A 23 7.52 -3.29 -10.67
N PRO A 24 8.10 -4.29 -11.35
CA PRO A 24 9.20 -4.05 -12.29
C PRO A 24 8.74 -3.28 -13.54
N PRO A 25 9.45 -2.21 -13.93
CA PRO A 25 9.17 -1.47 -15.16
C PRO A 25 9.52 -2.29 -16.41
N GLU A 26 8.99 -1.89 -17.56
CA GLU A 26 9.26 -2.58 -18.83
C GLU A 26 10.70 -2.36 -19.33
N LYS A 27 11.28 -1.19 -19.04
CA LYS A 27 12.66 -0.82 -19.39
C LYS A 27 13.60 -1.08 -18.19
N HIS A 28 14.84 -1.46 -18.45
CA HIS A 28 15.89 -1.71 -17.43
C HIS A 28 15.54 -2.78 -16.37
N LYS A 29 14.83 -3.84 -16.79
CA LYS A 29 14.33 -4.91 -15.89
C LYS A 29 15.41 -5.52 -15.00
N VAL A 30 16.60 -5.81 -15.53
CA VAL A 30 17.67 -6.49 -14.78
C VAL A 30 18.19 -5.60 -13.66
N ILE A 31 18.48 -4.32 -13.94
CA ILE A 31 18.96 -3.36 -12.93
C ILE A 31 17.91 -3.19 -11.84
N TYR A 32 16.64 -3.08 -12.22
CA TYR A 32 15.55 -2.97 -11.26
C TYR A 32 15.39 -4.25 -10.41
N GLN A 33 15.58 -5.43 -10.99
CA GLN A 33 15.52 -6.69 -10.25
C GLN A 33 16.63 -6.78 -9.21
N VAL A 34 17.85 -6.37 -9.54
CA VAL A 34 18.97 -6.29 -8.58
C VAL A 34 18.64 -5.30 -7.47
N TYR A 35 18.17 -4.10 -7.81
CA TYR A 35 17.71 -3.10 -6.83
C TYR A 35 16.62 -3.66 -5.90
N SER A 36 15.59 -4.27 -6.48
CA SER A 36 14.46 -4.85 -5.73
C SER A 36 14.91 -5.96 -4.79
N LEU A 37 15.78 -6.85 -5.28
CA LEU A 37 16.33 -7.93 -4.47
C LEU A 37 17.17 -7.37 -3.33
N CYS A 38 18.09 -6.45 -3.60
CA CYS A 38 18.90 -5.81 -2.57
C CYS A 38 18.02 -5.13 -1.51
N LEU A 39 17.09 -4.25 -1.93
CA LEU A 39 16.22 -3.51 -1.02
C LEU A 39 15.39 -4.44 -0.13
N ASN A 40 14.70 -5.42 -0.73
CA ASN A 40 13.80 -6.29 0.03
C ASN A 40 14.59 -7.30 0.89
N SER A 41 15.70 -7.84 0.39
CA SER A 41 16.55 -8.74 1.20
C SER A 41 17.15 -8.03 2.41
N THR A 42 17.71 -6.82 2.23
CA THR A 42 18.36 -6.11 3.35
C THR A 42 17.33 -5.46 4.28
N ILE A 43 16.39 -4.69 3.73
CA ILE A 43 15.48 -3.87 4.55
C ILE A 43 14.24 -4.64 4.97
N THR A 44 13.59 -5.34 4.03
CA THR A 44 12.30 -5.98 4.32
C THR A 44 12.45 -7.25 5.14
N PHE A 45 13.50 -8.05 4.89
CA PHE A 45 13.69 -9.32 5.61
C PHE A 45 14.82 -9.27 6.64
N TYR A 46 16.03 -8.87 6.26
CA TYR A 46 17.16 -8.91 7.20
C TYR A 46 16.96 -7.98 8.39
N TYR A 47 16.41 -6.77 8.21
CA TYR A 47 16.19 -5.85 9.33
C TYR A 47 15.27 -6.41 10.44
N PRO A 48 14.03 -6.88 10.17
CA PRO A 48 13.20 -7.48 11.22
C PRO A 48 13.82 -8.77 11.79
N ILE A 49 14.52 -9.58 10.98
CA ILE A 49 15.22 -10.78 11.49
C ILE A 49 16.31 -10.37 12.47
N SER A 50 17.11 -9.36 12.14
CA SER A 50 18.16 -8.81 13.01
C SER A 50 17.58 -8.29 14.33
N MET A 51 16.40 -7.68 14.31
CA MET A 51 15.70 -7.28 15.54
C MET A 51 15.20 -8.49 16.34
N ILE A 52 14.62 -9.50 15.69
CA ILE A 52 14.19 -10.75 16.35
C ILE A 52 15.39 -11.45 17.01
N VAL A 53 16.52 -11.58 16.30
CA VAL A 53 17.75 -12.14 16.86
C VAL A 53 18.20 -11.33 18.07
N ASN A 54 18.17 -10.00 17.98
CA ASN A 54 18.51 -9.14 19.12
C ASN A 54 17.60 -9.39 20.32
N MET A 55 16.30 -9.63 20.12
CA MET A 55 15.38 -9.93 21.22
C MET A 55 15.77 -11.17 22.02
N PHE A 56 16.36 -12.18 21.37
CA PHE A 56 16.87 -13.38 22.06
C PHE A 56 18.20 -13.15 22.79
N LEU A 57 18.90 -12.05 22.47
CA LEU A 57 20.20 -11.68 23.06
C LEU A 57 20.08 -10.61 24.14
N LEU A 58 18.89 -10.05 24.37
CA LEU A 58 18.65 -9.06 25.42
C LEU A 58 18.64 -9.72 26.80
N ASP A 59 19.38 -9.15 27.74
CA ASP A 59 19.55 -9.70 29.09
C ASP A 59 18.34 -9.46 30.00
N THR A 60 17.56 -8.40 29.74
CA THR A 60 16.46 -7.99 30.62
C THR A 60 15.08 -8.19 30.01
N LYS A 61 14.15 -8.77 30.80
CA LYS A 61 12.74 -8.93 30.40
C LYS A 61 12.07 -7.59 30.04
N LYS A 62 12.49 -6.50 30.68
CA LYS A 62 11.98 -5.15 30.44
C LYS A 62 12.32 -4.66 29.03
N GLU A 63 13.56 -4.86 28.59
CA GLU A 63 13.99 -4.48 27.24
C GLU A 63 13.34 -5.34 26.16
N VAL A 64 13.16 -6.64 26.42
CA VAL A 64 12.45 -7.55 25.52
C VAL A 64 11.01 -7.06 25.29
N VAL A 65 10.26 -6.79 26.37
CA VAL A 65 8.87 -6.31 26.25
C VAL A 65 8.80 -4.95 25.57
N SER A 66 9.73 -4.04 25.87
CA SER A 66 9.77 -2.70 25.24
C SER A 66 10.01 -2.73 23.73
N ASN A 67 10.76 -3.72 23.23
CA ASN A 67 11.10 -3.84 21.80
C ASN A 67 10.19 -4.80 21.02
N LEU A 68 9.37 -5.59 21.73
CA LEU A 68 8.51 -6.63 21.15
C LEU A 68 7.49 -6.04 20.16
N THR A 69 6.78 -4.98 20.56
CA THR A 69 5.72 -4.38 19.72
C THR A 69 6.26 -3.86 18.39
N LEU A 70 7.44 -3.23 18.42
CA LEU A 70 8.10 -2.71 17.23
C LEU A 70 8.57 -3.85 16.31
N THR A 71 9.20 -4.87 16.89
CA THR A 71 9.71 -6.03 16.14
C THR A 71 8.58 -6.80 15.45
N ILE A 72 7.48 -7.07 16.18
CA ILE A 72 6.28 -7.71 15.61
C ILE A 72 5.71 -6.86 14.47
N SER A 73 5.61 -5.54 14.67
CA SER A 73 5.05 -4.63 13.66
C SER A 73 5.87 -4.64 12.37
N MET A 74 7.20 -4.63 12.46
CA MET A 74 8.09 -4.72 11.29
C MET A 74 8.02 -6.09 10.61
N PHE A 75 7.93 -7.18 11.38
CA PHE A 75 7.76 -8.52 10.83
C PHE A 75 6.43 -8.66 10.08
N VAL A 76 5.32 -8.20 10.67
CA VAL A 76 4.00 -8.20 10.03
C VAL A 76 4.01 -7.33 8.77
N CYS A 77 4.68 -6.17 8.79
CA CYS A 77 4.85 -5.32 7.61
C CYS A 77 5.54 -6.09 6.48
N ALA A 78 6.66 -6.76 6.76
CA ALA A 78 7.40 -7.55 5.78
C ALA A 78 6.51 -8.65 5.15
N MET A 79 5.72 -9.34 5.98
CA MET A 79 4.78 -10.36 5.50
C MET A 79 3.65 -9.78 4.65
N LYS A 80 3.09 -8.63 5.03
CA LYS A 80 2.09 -7.90 4.21
C LYS A 80 2.69 -7.48 2.87
N THR A 81 3.92 -6.96 2.85
CA THR A 81 4.62 -6.56 1.63
C THR A 81 4.89 -7.76 0.72
N LEU A 82 5.32 -8.91 1.28
CA LEU A 82 5.46 -10.15 0.54
C LEU A 82 4.12 -10.61 -0.06
N ASN A 83 3.05 -10.56 0.73
CA ASN A 83 1.71 -10.91 0.24
C ASN A 83 1.27 -9.98 -0.92
N ASN A 84 1.49 -8.67 -0.80
CA ASN A 84 1.23 -7.70 -1.86
C ASN A 84 2.05 -7.99 -3.12
N TYR A 85 3.32 -8.38 -2.97
CA TYR A 85 4.13 -8.85 -4.08
C TYR A 85 3.53 -10.10 -4.74
N LEU A 86 3.17 -11.12 -3.97
CA LEU A 86 2.59 -12.37 -4.50
C LEU A 86 1.25 -12.12 -5.21
N LYS A 87 0.40 -11.24 -4.65
CA LYS A 87 -0.94 -10.90 -5.17
C LYS A 87 -0.93 -9.77 -6.20
N ARG A 88 0.22 -9.23 -6.60
CA ARG A 88 0.34 -8.14 -7.58
C ARG A 88 -0.38 -8.41 -8.91
N LYS A 89 -0.45 -9.68 -9.35
CA LYS A 89 -1.17 -10.06 -10.57
C LYS A 89 -2.68 -9.86 -10.41
N GLU A 90 -3.23 -10.16 -9.23
CA GLU A 90 -4.64 -9.93 -8.91
C GLU A 90 -4.94 -8.43 -8.85
N LEU A 91 -4.05 -7.61 -8.27
CA LEU A 91 -4.17 -6.15 -8.31
C LEU A 91 -4.21 -5.59 -9.74
N ARG A 92 -3.47 -6.19 -10.68
CA ARG A 92 -3.56 -5.82 -12.11
C ARG A 92 -4.90 -6.22 -12.73
N LYS A 93 -5.45 -7.39 -12.38
CA LYS A 93 -6.80 -7.79 -12.83
C LYS A 93 -7.87 -6.83 -12.34
N ILE A 94 -7.77 -6.33 -11.10
CA ILE A 94 -8.70 -5.33 -10.56
C ILE A 94 -8.71 -4.08 -11.45
N ARG A 95 -7.55 -3.62 -11.93
CA ARG A 95 -7.46 -2.49 -12.87
C ARG A 95 -8.25 -2.75 -14.15
N ASP A 96 -8.18 -3.97 -14.66
CA ASP A 96 -8.92 -4.37 -15.86
C ASP A 96 -10.43 -4.50 -15.58
N TYR A 97 -10.82 -4.93 -14.38
CA TYR A 97 -12.22 -4.96 -13.93
C TYR A 97 -12.81 -3.56 -13.79
N LEU A 98 -12.08 -2.64 -13.16
CA LEU A 98 -12.49 -1.24 -13.05
C LEU A 98 -12.66 -0.60 -14.43
N ALA A 99 -11.74 -0.86 -15.36
CA ALA A 99 -11.87 -0.36 -16.72
C ALA A 99 -13.12 -0.89 -17.43
N LYS A 100 -13.52 -2.15 -17.20
CA LYS A 100 -14.77 -2.71 -17.72
C LYS A 100 -15.99 -2.06 -17.09
N LEU A 101 -15.98 -1.81 -15.78
CA LEU A 101 -17.08 -1.18 -15.06
C LEU A 101 -17.26 0.30 -15.47
N ASP A 102 -16.15 1.03 -15.70
CA ASP A 102 -16.16 2.42 -16.16
C ASP A 102 -16.87 2.58 -17.53
N VAL A 103 -16.86 1.56 -18.39
CA VAL A 103 -17.52 1.60 -19.72
C VAL A 103 -19.04 1.65 -19.60
N ASP A 104 -19.61 1.06 -18.56
CA ASP A 104 -21.06 0.98 -18.36
C ASP A 104 -21.64 2.24 -17.70
N VAL A 105 -20.79 3.22 -17.35
CA VAL A 105 -21.21 4.49 -16.74
C VAL A 105 -21.71 5.43 -17.83
N LYS A 106 -23.02 5.73 -17.83
CA LYS A 106 -23.67 6.50 -18.90
C LYS A 106 -24.15 7.89 -18.46
N PHE A 107 -24.37 8.09 -17.16
CA PHE A 107 -25.04 9.29 -16.65
C PHE A 107 -24.05 10.21 -15.94
N ALA A 108 -24.19 11.52 -16.16
CA ALA A 108 -23.28 12.53 -15.60
C ALA A 108 -23.21 12.50 -14.05
N ALA A 109 -24.32 12.19 -13.37
CA ALA A 109 -24.34 12.07 -11.91
C ALA A 109 -23.49 10.90 -11.40
N ASP A 110 -23.50 9.78 -12.13
CA ASP A 110 -22.72 8.58 -11.79
C ASP A 110 -21.22 8.80 -12.09
N GLU A 111 -20.91 9.51 -13.18
CA GLU A 111 -19.54 9.95 -13.49
C GLU A 111 -18.99 10.89 -12.41
N GLU A 112 -19.77 11.88 -11.99
CA GLU A 112 -19.37 12.83 -10.94
C GLU A 112 -19.13 12.12 -9.61
N TYR A 113 -19.99 11.16 -9.25
CA TYR A 113 -19.82 10.37 -8.04
C TYR A 113 -18.53 9.54 -8.07
N LEU A 114 -18.21 8.89 -9.18
CA LEU A 114 -16.97 8.13 -9.31
C LEU A 114 -15.72 9.04 -9.28
N GLU A 115 -15.76 10.21 -9.93
CA GLU A 115 -14.69 11.20 -9.81
C GLU A 115 -14.51 11.70 -8.36
N TYR A 116 -15.61 11.86 -7.61
CA TYR A 116 -15.55 12.13 -6.17
C TYR A 116 -14.86 10.98 -5.42
N ILE A 117 -15.21 9.73 -5.69
CA ILE A 117 -14.58 8.55 -5.06
C ILE A 117 -13.08 8.47 -5.35
N VAL A 118 -12.65 8.78 -6.58
CA VAL A 118 -11.22 8.86 -6.95
C VAL A 118 -10.53 9.94 -6.12
N LYS A 119 -11.12 11.14 -6.00
CA LYS A 119 -10.57 12.24 -5.18
C LYS A 119 -10.51 11.88 -3.69
N VAL A 120 -11.50 11.17 -3.16
CA VAL A 120 -11.52 10.71 -1.77
C VAL A 120 -10.45 9.65 -1.54
N SER A 121 -10.27 8.71 -2.47
CA SER A 121 -9.23 7.68 -2.40
C SER A 121 -7.82 8.29 -2.37
N PHE A 122 -7.59 9.32 -3.19
CA PHE A 122 -6.32 10.04 -3.17
C PHE A 122 -6.13 10.82 -1.86
N ARG A 123 -7.16 11.54 -1.37
CA ARG A 123 -7.11 12.23 -0.07
C ARG A 123 -6.87 11.27 1.09
N TYR A 124 -7.45 10.08 1.04
CA TYR A 124 -7.21 9.01 2.00
C TYR A 124 -5.73 8.59 2.00
N PHE A 125 -5.13 8.37 0.82
CA PHE A 125 -3.70 8.09 0.72
C PHE A 125 -2.84 9.22 1.30
N VAL A 126 -3.12 10.48 0.94
CA VAL A 126 -2.38 11.65 1.43
C VAL A 126 -2.50 11.81 2.95
N PHE A 127 -3.69 11.55 3.51
CA PHE A 127 -3.90 11.58 4.96
C PHE A 127 -2.99 10.57 5.68
N TYR A 128 -2.96 9.32 5.21
CA TYR A 128 -2.05 8.31 5.77
C TYR A 128 -0.58 8.71 5.56
N ALA A 129 -0.23 9.21 4.37
CA ALA A 129 1.13 9.64 4.07
C ALA A 129 1.60 10.77 5.01
N ALA A 130 0.72 11.73 5.33
CA ALA A 130 1.01 12.80 6.28
C ALA A 130 1.20 12.25 7.71
N ALA A 131 0.33 11.34 8.15
CA ALA A 131 0.45 10.70 9.46
C ALA A 131 1.77 9.93 9.60
N PHE A 132 2.13 9.12 8.60
CA PHE A 132 3.42 8.42 8.57
C PHE A 132 4.61 9.37 8.42
N GLY A 133 4.45 10.49 7.71
CA GLY A 133 5.47 11.55 7.61
C GLY A 133 5.82 12.15 8.97
N LEU A 134 4.84 12.33 9.87
CA LEU A 134 5.08 12.76 11.24
C LEU A 134 5.89 11.72 12.04
N VAL A 135 5.62 10.43 11.83
CA VAL A 135 6.40 9.35 12.45
C VAL A 135 7.85 9.38 11.97
N ILE A 136 8.09 9.58 10.67
CA ILE A 136 9.45 9.75 10.12
C ILE A 136 10.13 10.97 10.73
N ALA A 137 9.44 12.12 10.81
CA ALA A 137 10.01 13.34 11.37
C ALA A 137 10.41 13.22 12.85
N THR A 138 9.74 12.32 13.59
CA THR A 138 9.95 12.13 15.03
C THR A 138 10.80 10.90 15.38
N CYS A 139 11.17 10.07 14.40
CA CYS A 139 11.83 8.78 14.66
C CYS A 139 13.21 8.91 15.32
N GLU A 140 13.94 10.00 15.07
CA GLU A 140 15.29 10.24 15.61
C GLU A 140 15.30 10.89 17.00
N LEU A 141 14.15 11.43 17.47
CA LEU A 141 14.07 12.09 18.78
C LEU A 141 14.59 11.22 19.93
N PRO A 142 14.29 9.91 20.01
CA PRO A 142 14.84 9.05 21.04
C PRO A 142 16.38 9.02 21.01
N VAL A 143 17.00 8.98 19.84
CA VAL A 143 18.46 8.92 19.74
C VAL A 143 19.07 10.29 20.09
N MET A 144 18.46 11.38 19.63
CA MET A 144 18.92 12.74 19.93
C MET A 144 18.89 13.08 21.43
N PHE A 145 17.89 12.60 22.17
CA PHE A 145 17.74 12.84 23.60
C PHE A 145 18.33 11.72 24.49
N ALA A 146 19.07 10.77 23.89
CA ALA A 146 19.69 9.70 24.66
C ALA A 146 20.93 10.22 25.42
N HIS A 147 21.06 9.87 26.69
CA HIS A 147 22.26 10.16 27.48
C HIS A 147 23.47 9.33 27.05
N GLU A 148 23.22 8.15 26.48
CA GLU A 148 24.24 7.21 26.02
C GLU A 148 24.07 6.93 24.53
N ARG A 149 25.20 6.61 23.87
CA ARG A 149 25.19 6.18 22.47
C ARG A 149 24.33 4.93 22.32
N ARG A 150 23.26 5.05 21.54
CA ARG A 150 22.38 3.94 21.19
C ARG A 150 22.04 3.94 19.70
N LEU A 151 21.67 2.77 19.22
CA LEU A 151 21.06 2.59 17.90
C LEU A 151 19.61 3.10 17.90
N LEU A 152 19.10 3.42 16.71
CA LEU A 152 17.71 3.85 16.51
C LEU A 152 16.72 2.81 17.01
N TYR A 153 16.98 1.55 16.66
CA TYR A 153 16.30 0.39 17.23
C TYR A 153 17.31 -0.66 17.68
N PRO A 154 17.09 -1.33 18.83
CA PRO A 154 17.91 -2.44 19.26
C PRO A 154 17.83 -3.59 18.23
N ALA A 155 18.95 -3.86 17.57
CA ALA A 155 19.08 -4.86 16.52
C ALA A 155 20.49 -5.45 16.52
N TRP A 156 20.60 -6.70 16.10
CA TRP A 156 21.86 -7.44 16.13
C TRP A 156 22.64 -7.23 14.85
N PHE A 157 23.90 -6.85 14.99
CA PHE A 157 24.84 -6.73 13.88
C PHE A 157 26.13 -7.47 14.21
N PRO A 158 26.77 -8.13 13.23
CA PRO A 158 28.02 -8.86 13.45
C PRO A 158 29.25 -7.96 13.67
N TRP A 159 29.08 -6.63 13.63
CA TRP A 159 30.15 -5.65 13.80
C TRP A 159 30.03 -4.90 15.14
N ASP A 160 31.17 -4.62 15.77
CA ASP A 160 31.23 -3.85 17.02
C ASP A 160 30.98 -2.35 16.77
N TRP A 161 29.72 -1.98 16.79
CA TRP A 161 29.27 -0.60 16.66
C TRP A 161 29.41 0.21 17.94
N LYS A 162 29.56 -0.44 19.11
CA LYS A 162 29.67 0.27 20.39
C LYS A 162 31.01 1.00 20.48
N ASN A 163 32.10 0.31 20.13
CA ASN A 163 33.45 0.84 20.23
C ASN A 163 33.94 1.56 18.97
N SER A 164 33.32 1.34 17.81
CA SER A 164 33.73 1.97 16.55
C SER A 164 32.75 3.03 16.07
N THR A 165 33.16 4.31 16.14
CA THR A 165 32.37 5.45 15.67
C THR A 165 32.02 5.37 14.19
N ARG A 166 32.93 4.88 13.34
CA ARG A 166 32.67 4.72 11.90
C ARG A 166 31.58 3.69 11.64
N ILE A 167 31.67 2.53 12.30
CA ILE A 167 30.69 1.44 12.16
C ILE A 167 29.33 1.87 12.71
N TYR A 168 29.33 2.60 13.83
CA TYR A 168 28.12 3.19 14.40
C TYR A 168 27.36 4.04 13.36
N TYR A 169 28.01 5.02 12.73
CA TYR A 169 27.32 5.88 11.75
C TYR A 169 26.84 5.11 10.53
N ILE A 170 27.58 4.11 10.04
CA ILE A 170 27.15 3.26 8.93
C ILE A 170 25.86 2.49 9.29
N ILE A 171 25.83 1.86 10.47
CA ILE A 171 24.66 1.09 10.93
C ILE A 171 23.49 2.02 11.24
N HIS A 172 23.75 3.18 11.85
CA HIS A 172 22.72 4.18 12.15
C HIS A 172 22.08 4.70 10.86
N SER A 173 22.87 5.07 9.86
CA SER A 173 22.36 5.48 8.54
C SER A 173 21.58 4.35 7.86
N TYR A 174 22.05 3.10 7.95
CA TYR A 174 21.32 1.94 7.46
C TYR A 174 19.96 1.79 8.15
N GLN A 175 19.89 1.93 9.47
CA GLN A 175 18.64 1.84 10.24
C GLN A 175 17.68 2.99 9.91
N LEU A 176 18.20 4.21 9.71
CA LEU A 176 17.40 5.37 9.32
C LEU A 176 16.80 5.21 7.92
N ILE A 177 17.59 4.73 6.95
CA ILE A 177 17.06 4.40 5.61
C ILE A 177 16.04 3.26 5.72
N GLY A 178 16.36 2.24 6.52
CA GLY A 178 15.52 1.07 6.72
C GLY A 178 14.15 1.41 7.31
N ILE A 179 14.10 2.27 8.35
CA ILE A 179 12.83 2.68 8.96
C ILE A 179 11.98 3.49 7.97
N VAL A 180 12.58 4.39 7.19
CA VAL A 180 11.83 5.19 6.20
C VAL A 180 11.19 4.27 5.16
N ILE A 181 11.94 3.30 4.65
CA ILE A 181 11.43 2.31 3.69
C ILE A 181 10.33 1.45 4.33
N GLN A 182 10.52 0.96 5.56
CA GLN A 182 9.53 0.15 6.29
C GLN A 182 8.24 0.92 6.59
N ILE A 183 8.35 2.20 6.96
CA ILE A 183 7.21 3.10 7.13
C ILE A 183 6.48 3.27 5.80
N TYR A 184 7.20 3.43 4.69
CA TYR A 184 6.60 3.54 3.37
C TYR A 184 5.94 2.22 2.92
N GLN A 185 6.51 1.07 3.29
CA GLN A 185 5.88 -0.24 3.11
C GLN A 185 4.58 -0.35 3.91
N ASN A 186 4.55 0.08 5.17
CA ASN A 186 3.33 0.14 5.98
C ASN A 186 2.26 1.04 5.37
N LEU A 187 2.64 2.25 4.95
CA LEU A 187 1.73 3.17 4.24
C LEU A 187 1.07 2.48 3.06
N LEU A 188 1.85 1.84 2.19
CA LEU A 188 1.32 1.14 1.02
C LEU A 188 0.42 -0.04 1.45
N ASN A 189 0.90 -0.86 2.38
CA ASN A 189 0.19 -2.05 2.83
C ASN A 189 -1.18 -1.74 3.44
N ASP A 190 -1.30 -0.64 4.18
CA ASP A 190 -2.54 -0.24 4.85
C ASP A 190 -3.47 0.56 3.91
N THR A 191 -2.92 1.25 2.90
CA THR A 191 -3.73 2.03 1.95
C THR A 191 -4.31 1.21 0.79
N ILE A 192 -3.65 0.12 0.35
CA ILE A 192 -4.16 -0.73 -0.74
C ILE A 192 -5.61 -1.20 -0.45
N PRO A 193 -5.91 -1.87 0.67
CA PRO A 193 -7.27 -2.35 0.94
C PRO A 193 -8.27 -1.20 1.03
N GLY A 194 -7.89 -0.09 1.67
CA GLY A 194 -8.73 1.10 1.83
C GLY A 194 -9.17 1.70 0.49
N ILE A 195 -8.22 1.92 -0.42
CA ILE A 195 -8.51 2.47 -1.76
C ILE A 195 -9.37 1.50 -2.58
N LEU A 196 -9.07 0.19 -2.53
CA LEU A 196 -9.88 -0.81 -3.21
C LEU A 196 -11.33 -0.84 -2.71
N MET A 197 -11.54 -0.72 -1.39
CA MET A 197 -12.87 -0.64 -0.80
C MET A 197 -13.62 0.63 -1.23
N TRP A 198 -12.95 1.78 -1.32
CA TRP A 198 -13.55 3.01 -1.84
C TRP A 198 -14.00 2.86 -3.29
N LEU A 199 -13.15 2.27 -4.14
CA LEU A 199 -13.49 2.02 -5.55
C LEU A 199 -14.64 1.03 -5.70
N LEU A 200 -14.63 -0.07 -4.94
CA LEU A 200 -15.73 -1.03 -4.92
C LEU A 200 -17.04 -0.37 -4.50
N LYS A 201 -17.02 0.43 -3.43
CA LYS A 201 -18.19 1.22 -2.98
C LYS A 201 -18.69 2.14 -4.09
N GLY A 202 -17.79 2.83 -4.78
CA GLY A 202 -18.11 3.68 -5.92
C GLY A 202 -18.89 2.95 -7.00
N HIS A 203 -18.33 1.83 -7.45
CA HIS A 203 -18.93 1.01 -8.50
C HIS A 203 -20.23 0.31 -8.08
N LEU A 204 -20.35 -0.11 -6.82
CA LEU A 204 -21.60 -0.65 -6.28
C LEU A 204 -22.71 0.40 -6.22
N HIS A 205 -22.38 1.66 -5.90
CA HIS A 205 -23.34 2.76 -5.92
C HIS A 205 -23.86 3.03 -7.33
N VAL A 206 -22.96 3.09 -8.32
CA VAL A 206 -23.35 3.28 -9.73
C VAL A 206 -24.19 2.11 -10.23
N LEU A 207 -23.79 0.86 -9.91
CA LEU A 207 -24.56 -0.32 -10.24
C LEU A 207 -25.97 -0.26 -9.64
N LYS A 208 -26.09 0.10 -8.36
CA LYS A 208 -27.39 0.29 -7.71
C LYS A 208 -28.24 1.31 -8.47
N SER A 209 -27.67 2.48 -8.79
CA SER A 209 -28.44 3.53 -9.46
C SER A 209 -28.89 3.11 -10.86
N ARG A 210 -28.07 2.33 -11.58
CA ARG A 210 -28.47 1.75 -12.87
C ARG A 210 -29.63 0.77 -12.71
N ILE A 211 -29.55 -0.15 -11.75
CA ILE A 211 -30.62 -1.12 -11.47
C ILE A 211 -31.94 -0.42 -11.13
N GLU A 212 -31.90 0.65 -10.33
CA GLU A 212 -33.09 1.44 -9.96
C GLU A 212 -33.76 2.14 -11.17
N ARG A 213 -33.04 2.36 -12.27
CA ARG A 213 -33.58 3.01 -13.49
C ARG A 213 -34.13 2.01 -14.50
N VAL A 214 -33.68 0.75 -14.47
CA VAL A 214 -34.14 -0.29 -15.41
C VAL A 214 -35.66 -0.46 -15.31
N GLY A 215 -36.35 -0.36 -16.44
CA GLY A 215 -37.81 -0.53 -16.53
C GLY A 215 -38.63 0.70 -16.11
N TYR A 216 -37.99 1.76 -15.59
CA TYR A 216 -38.67 3.01 -15.24
C TYR A 216 -38.50 4.10 -16.29
N ASP A 217 -37.49 3.98 -17.16
CA ASP A 217 -37.31 4.90 -18.28
C ASP A 217 -38.27 4.57 -19.43
N LYS A 218 -39.31 5.39 -19.56
CA LYS A 218 -40.35 5.26 -20.59
C LYS A 218 -39.83 5.53 -22.01
N SER A 219 -38.61 6.06 -22.15
CA SER A 219 -37.99 6.28 -23.46
C SER A 219 -37.32 5.02 -24.03
N LEU A 220 -37.10 3.98 -23.20
CA LEU A 220 -36.46 2.74 -23.61
C LEU A 220 -37.49 1.67 -23.98
N SER A 221 -37.21 0.93 -25.06
CA SER A 221 -37.96 -0.27 -25.43
C SER A 221 -37.77 -1.41 -24.41
N ALA A 222 -38.62 -2.43 -24.50
CA ALA A 222 -38.49 -3.63 -23.66
C ALA A 222 -37.16 -4.37 -23.90
N GLU A 223 -36.67 -4.39 -25.15
CA GLU A 223 -35.40 -5.02 -25.51
C GLU A 223 -34.19 -4.25 -24.96
N GLU A 224 -34.23 -2.92 -24.98
CA GLU A 224 -33.19 -2.06 -24.40
C GLU A 224 -33.15 -2.20 -22.88
N ASN A 225 -34.31 -2.24 -22.22
CA ASN A 225 -34.41 -2.50 -20.78
C ASN A 225 -33.86 -3.89 -20.40
N TYR A 226 -34.17 -4.93 -21.18
CA TYR A 226 -33.60 -6.27 -20.98
C TYR A 226 -32.09 -6.27 -21.14
N THR A 227 -31.57 -5.57 -22.16
CA THR A 227 -30.12 -5.47 -22.41
C THR A 227 -29.41 -4.75 -21.27
N GLU A 228 -29.99 -3.67 -20.74
CA GLU A 228 -29.45 -2.94 -19.58
C GLU A 228 -29.46 -3.81 -18.31
N LEU A 229 -30.53 -4.59 -18.09
CA LEU A 229 -30.59 -5.54 -16.96
C LEU A 229 -29.47 -6.59 -17.06
N VAL A 230 -29.27 -7.18 -18.23
CA VAL A 230 -28.17 -8.14 -18.48
C VAL A 230 -26.81 -7.48 -18.25
N ALA A 231 -26.64 -6.22 -18.65
CA ALA A 231 -25.41 -5.46 -18.37
C ALA A 231 -25.19 -5.28 -16.87
N CYS A 232 -26.21 -4.88 -16.11
CA CYS A 232 -26.14 -4.77 -14.65
C CYS A 232 -25.75 -6.09 -13.99
N ILE A 233 -26.30 -7.23 -14.43
CA ILE A 233 -25.93 -8.56 -13.91
C ILE A 233 -24.45 -8.86 -14.20
N LYS A 234 -23.95 -8.51 -15.39
CA LYS A 234 -22.52 -8.66 -15.72
C LYS A 234 -21.64 -7.76 -14.86
N SER A 235 -21.98 -6.48 -14.68
CA SER A 235 -21.24 -5.57 -13.81
C SER A 235 -21.24 -6.07 -12.36
N HIS A 236 -22.36 -6.60 -11.86
CA HIS A 236 -22.43 -7.22 -10.53
C HIS A 236 -21.49 -8.41 -10.38
N LYS A 237 -21.44 -9.31 -11.37
CA LYS A 237 -20.51 -10.45 -11.38
C LYS A 237 -19.05 -9.99 -11.37
N ILE A 238 -18.71 -8.89 -12.05
CA ILE A 238 -17.37 -8.31 -12.03
C ILE A 238 -17.04 -7.76 -10.63
N CYS A 239 -17.98 -7.11 -9.95
CA CYS A 239 -17.77 -6.62 -8.58
C CYS A 239 -17.56 -7.74 -7.54
N LEU A 240 -18.01 -8.97 -7.82
CA LEU A 240 -17.85 -10.14 -6.95
C LEU A 240 -16.60 -10.99 -7.26
N ALA A 241 -15.91 -10.73 -8.37
CA ALA A 241 -14.78 -11.52 -8.85
C ALA A 241 -13.43 -11.03 -8.32
#